data_AF-A0A382RJ03-F1
#
_entry.id   AF-A0A382RJ03-F1
#
_cell.length_a   1.000
_cell.length_b   1.000
_cell.length_c   1.000
_cell.angle_alpha   90.00
_cell.angle_beta   90.00
_cell.angle_gamma   90.00
#
_symmetry.space_group_name_H-M   'P 1'
#
loop_
_entity.id
_entity.type
_entity.pdbx_description
1 polymer ?
#
loop_
_entity_poly.entity_id
_entity_poly.type
_entity_poly.pdbx_seq_one_letter_code
_entity_poly.pdbx_strand_id
1 'polypeptide(L)' 'MEDIEGWEPHPTRKNIYKNLKTGLLYRRRESGSFDRIPQKMTEHQELEDFRKASGLVAMTSRSRGRTPPPSDKTLAEESE' A
#
# COMPACT_ATOMS: atom_id res chain seq x y z
N MET A 1 -14.87 18.65 11.61
CA MET A 1 -14.14 17.37 11.57
C MET A 1 -12.74 17.68 11.11
N GLU A 2 -11.74 17.00 11.64
CA GLU A 2 -10.36 17.21 11.21
C GLU A 2 -10.16 16.69 9.78
N ASP A 3 -9.47 17.49 8.98
CA ASP A 3 -8.99 17.12 7.65
C ASP A 3 -7.77 16.21 7.82
N ILE A 4 -7.91 14.96 7.41
CA ILE A 4 -6.86 13.95 7.53
C ILE A 4 -6.51 13.52 6.11
N GLU A 5 -5.23 13.57 5.76
CA GLU A 5 -4.76 13.25 4.41
C GLU A 5 -5.23 11.85 3.98
N GLY A 6 -5.89 11.77 2.82
CA GLY A 6 -6.43 10.51 2.28
C GLY A 6 -7.78 10.07 2.85
N TRP A 7 -8.37 10.84 3.78
CA TRP A 7 -9.65 10.54 4.41
C TRP A 7 -10.63 11.69 4.25
N GLU A 8 -11.83 11.38 3.75
CA GLU A 8 -12.91 12.34 3.60
C GLU A 8 -13.95 12.14 4.72
N PRO A 9 -14.29 13.17 5.51
CA PRO A 9 -15.31 13.05 6.53
C PRO A 9 -16.69 12.79 5.90
N HIS A 10 -17.50 11.92 6.52
CA HIS A 10 -18.86 11.67 6.06
C HIS A 10 -19.74 12.92 6.29
N PRO A 11 -20.55 13.37 5.31
CA PRO A 11 -21.26 14.64 5.37
C PRO A 11 -22.22 14.75 6.56
N THR A 12 -22.83 13.64 6.96
CA THR A 12 -23.88 13.61 8.00
C THR A 12 -23.51 12.84 9.27
N ARG A 13 -22.48 11.98 9.25
CA ARG A 13 -22.25 11.00 10.32
C ARG A 13 -20.96 11.31 11.07
N LYS A 14 -21.07 11.56 12.37
CA LYS A 14 -19.93 11.80 13.26
C LYS A 14 -18.98 10.59 13.29
N ASN A 15 -17.67 10.86 13.29
CA ASN A 15 -16.59 9.88 13.36
C ASN A 15 -16.52 8.85 12.23
N ILE A 16 -17.28 9.03 11.15
CA ILE A 16 -17.19 8.17 9.96
C ILE A 16 -16.43 8.92 8.88
N TYR A 17 -15.50 8.20 8.27
CA TYR A 17 -14.61 8.70 7.23
C TYR A 17 -14.62 7.73 6.05
N LYS A 18 -14.54 8.27 4.85
CA LYS A 18 -14.36 7.53 3.62
C LYS A 18 -12.88 7.54 3.26
N ASN A 19 -12.33 6.37 3.00
CA ASN A 19 -10.98 6.27 2.47
C ASN A 19 -10.99 6.65 0.98
N LEU A 20 -10.20 7.64 0.58
CA LEU A 20 -10.19 8.13 -0.81
C LEU A 20 -9.62 7.11 -1.81
N LYS A 21 -8.75 6.20 -1.36
CA LYS A 21 -8.12 5.18 -2.20
C LYS A 21 -9.04 3.99 -2.48
N THR A 22 -9.72 3.51 -1.44
CA THR A 22 -10.59 2.32 -1.57
C THR A 22 -12.06 2.68 -1.76
N GLY A 23 -12.48 3.90 -1.39
CA GLY A 23 -13.87 4.34 -1.38
C GLY A 23 -14.70 3.78 -0.22
N LEU A 24 -14.10 3.00 0.69
CA LEU A 24 -14.78 2.31 1.78
C LEU A 24 -14.94 3.20 3.02
N LEU A 25 -15.98 2.93 3.80
CA LEU A 25 -16.26 3.64 5.05
C LEU A 25 -15.56 3.01 6.26
N TYR A 26 -15.01 3.88 7.11
CA TYR A 26 -14.31 3.55 8.34
C TYR A 26 -14.81 4.43 9.49
N ARG A 27 -14.72 3.91 10.71
CA ARG A 27 -14.98 4.64 11.95
C ARG A 27 -13.66 5.02 12.60
N ARG A 28 -13.48 6.30 12.89
CA ARG A 28 -12.33 6.81 13.64
C ARG A 28 -12.56 6.59 15.14
N ARG A 29 -11.58 6.00 15.82
CA ARG A 29 -11.53 5.87 17.28
C ARG A 29 -10.92 7.11 17.92
N GLU A 30 -11.15 7.30 19.21
CA GLU A 30 -10.52 8.37 20.00
C GLU A 30 -8.99 8.27 20.00
N SER A 31 -8.44 7.05 19.89
CA SER A 31 -7.00 6.80 19.72
C SER A 31 -6.43 7.24 18.36
N GLY A 32 -7.26 7.69 17.42
CA GLY A 32 -6.86 8.08 16.07
C GLY A 32 -6.82 6.93 15.05
N SER A 33 -7.05 5.68 15.46
CA SER A 33 -7.12 4.54 14.55
C SER A 33 -8.45 4.46 13.78
N PHE A 34 -8.45 3.81 12.62
CA PHE A 34 -9.63 3.63 11.77
C PHE A 34 -10.07 2.16 11.72
N ASP A 35 -11.27 1.87 12.18
CA ASP A 35 -11.90 0.56 12.04
C ASP A 35 -12.75 0.51 10.77
N ARG A 36 -12.61 -0.55 9.97
CA ARG A 36 -13.50 -0.73 8.81
C ARG A 36 -14.91 -1.06 9.27
N ILE A 37 -15.90 -0.39 8.68
CA ILE A 37 -17.31 -0.70 8.91
C ILE A 37 -17.73 -1.86 7.97
N PRO A 38 -18.48 -2.87 8.45
CA PRO A 38 -19.06 -3.88 7.57
C PRO A 38 -19.96 -3.24 6.51
N GLN A 39 -19.65 -3.47 5.24
CA GLN A 39 -20.38 -2.93 4.09
C GLN A 39 -20.24 -3.87 2.89
N LYS A 40 -21.17 -3.78 1.94
CA LYS A 40 -21.07 -4.53 0.68
C LYS A 40 -19.90 -3.97 -0.14
N MET A 41 -18.96 -4.83 -0.51
CA MET A 41 -17.80 -4.48 -1.31
C MET A 41 -18.02 -4.87 -2.77
N THR A 42 -17.25 -4.26 -3.67
CA THR A 42 -17.17 -4.73 -5.05
C THR A 42 -16.23 -5.93 -5.13
N GLU A 43 -16.41 -6.79 -6.14
CA GLU A 43 -15.53 -7.95 -6.35
C GLU A 43 -14.05 -7.55 -6.41
N HIS A 44 -13.74 -6.41 -7.03
CA HIS A 44 -12.37 -5.88 -7.08
C HIS A 44 -11.82 -5.54 -5.69
N GLN A 45 -12.62 -4.90 -4.83
CA GLN A 45 -12.20 -4.58 -3.46
C GLN A 45 -11.97 -5.84 -2.64
N GLU A 46 -12.83 -6.85 -2.77
CA GLU A 46 -12.69 -8.15 -2.11
C GLU A 46 -11.42 -8.88 -2.55
N LEU A 47 -11.14 -8.89 -3.86
CA LEU A 47 -9.92 -9.47 -4.41
C LEU A 47 -8.66 -8.74 -3.93
N GLU A 48 -8.68 -7.41 -3.86
CA GLU A 48 -7.56 -6.62 -3.34
C GLU A 48 -7.30 -6.88 -1.86
N ASP A 49 -8.36 -7.03 -1.05
CA ASP A 49 -8.23 -7.40 0.36
C ASP A 49 -7.70 -8.83 0.52
N PHE A 50 -8.21 -9.76 -0.29
CA PHE A 50 -7.70 -11.14 -0.32
C PHE A 50 -6.22 -11.18 -0.74
N ARG A 51 -5.82 -10.41 -1.76
CA ARG A 51 -4.41 -10.30 -2.18
C ARG A 51 -3.52 -9.81 -1.04
N LYS A 52 -3.94 -8.78 -0.29
CA LYS A 52 -3.18 -8.27 0.85
C LYS A 52 -3.13 -9.27 2.02
N ALA A 53 -4.26 -9.92 2.32
CA ALA A 53 -4.40 -10.86 3.43
C ALA A 53 -3.68 -12.19 3.19
N SER A 54 -3.68 -12.67 1.94
CA SER A 54 -3.02 -13.93 1.56
C SER A 54 -1.51 -13.91 1.78
N GLY A 55 -0.89 -12.73 1.94
CA GLY A 55 0.56 -12.60 2.10
C GLY A 55 1.36 -13.04 0.86
N LEU A 56 0.66 -13.41 -0.23
CA LEU A 56 1.28 -13.77 -1.49
C LEU A 56 1.83 -12.49 -2.13
N VAL A 57 3.10 -12.20 -1.84
CA VAL A 57 3.88 -11.19 -2.56
C VAL A 57 4.15 -11.77 -3.96
N ALA A 58 3.15 -11.73 -4.84
CA ALA A 58 3.34 -11.91 -6.26
C ALA A 58 4.25 -10.76 -6.72
N MET A 59 5.55 -11.04 -6.76
CA MET A 59 6.59 -10.05 -6.94
C MET A 59 6.43 -9.35 -8.28
N THR A 60 5.76 -8.20 -8.30
CA THR A 60 6.00 -7.23 -9.36
C THR A 60 7.38 -6.63 -9.08
N SER A 61 8.36 -7.10 -9.85
CA SER A 61 9.68 -6.53 -10.07
C SER A 61 10.78 -6.66 -8.99
N ARG A 62 11.06 -7.86 -8.45
CA ARG A 62 12.47 -8.16 -8.06
C ARG A 62 13.41 -8.26 -9.27
N SER A 63 12.90 -8.13 -10.50
CA SER A 63 13.67 -8.08 -11.74
C SER A 63 14.05 -6.67 -12.21
N ARG A 64 13.49 -5.59 -11.63
CA ARG A 64 13.88 -4.22 -12.00
C ARG A 64 15.08 -3.78 -11.17
N GLY A 65 16.28 -4.08 -11.67
CA GLY A 65 17.51 -3.51 -11.14
C GLY A 65 18.44 -4.48 -10.42
N ARG A 66 18.47 -5.76 -10.82
CA ARG A 66 19.63 -6.60 -10.49
C ARG A 66 20.77 -6.25 -11.46
N THR A 67 21.34 -5.07 -11.30
CA THR A 67 22.65 -4.78 -11.89
C THR A 67 23.65 -5.71 -11.20
N PRO A 68 24.39 -6.56 -11.94
CA PRO A 68 25.50 -7.27 -11.33
C PRO A 68 26.47 -6.23 -10.74
N PRO A 69 27.10 -6.51 -9.58
CA PRO A 69 28.11 -5.61 -9.04
C PRO A 69 29.21 -5.41 -10.08
N PRO A 70 29.81 -4.20 -10.17
CA PRO A 70 30.94 -3.99 -11.06
C PRO A 70 32.06 -4.97 -10.70
N SER A 71 32.51 -5.77 -11.67
CA SER A 71 33.66 -6.66 -11.47
C SER A 71 34.93 -5.83 -11.27
N ASP A 72 35.81 -6.30 -10.38
CA ASP A 72 37.14 -5.70 -10.22
C ASP A 72 37.90 -5.74 -11.54
N LYS A 73 38.52 -4.61 -11.91
CA LYS A 73 39.35 -4.51 -13.12
C LYS A 73 40.60 -5.36 -12.90
N THR A 74 40.80 -6.37 -13.74
CA THR A 74 42.09 -7.06 -13.83
C THR A 74 43.13 -6.04 -14.28
N LEU A 75 44.02 -5.62 -13.39
CA LEU A 75 45.23 -4.89 -13.75
C LEU A 75 46.12 -5.87 -14.51
N ALA A 76 46.04 -5.84 -15.84
CA ALA A 76 47.11 -6.39 -16.67
C ALA A 76 48.24 -5.36 -16.67
N GLU A 77 49.05 -5.36 -15.61
CA GLU A 77 50.46 -5.03 -15.81
C GLU A 77 51.08 -6.22 -16.50
N GLU A 78 51.56 -6.04 -17.73
CA GLU A 78 52.93 -6.37 -18.12
C GLU A 78 53.26 -5.48 -19.34
N SER A 79 54.11 -4.48 -19.11
CA SER A 79 54.85 -3.78 -20.17
C SER A 79 56.31 -4.16 -19.99
N GLU A 80 56.87 -4.83 -20.99
CA GLU A 80 58.31 -4.97 -21.22
C GLU A 80 58.68 -4.13 -22.45
#